data_AF-A0A3E0P4A2-F1
#
_entry.id   AF-A0A3E0P4A2-F1
#
_cell.length_a   1.000
_cell.length_b   1.000
_cell.length_c   1.000
_cell.angle_alpha   90.00
_cell.angle_beta   90.00
_cell.angle_gamma   90.00
#
_symmetry.space_group_name_H-M   'P 1'
#
loop_
_entity.id
_entity.type
_entity.pdbx_description
1 polymer ?
#
loop_
_entity_poly.entity_id
_entity_poly.type
_entity_poly.pdbx_seq_one_letter_code
_entity_poly.pdbx_strand_id
1 'polypeptide(L)'
;MAAATNNSIRRVDVERVVRQVLAGMRSGAASAAPAASGSELRLTKKVVSLADVEGRLHDVTQVVVAGGAVLTPAARDELKKYAVTIASAVPVVASDSSAPLCACVVETTCDARPLEAVVSSEMKDGHWVRDSSLPGALEAMCSRVGDGSLGVLLTGETAAALCLANRRRGIRAALGSSVASIETAIASIGANLLIIDPAGQSAFVLRQLLRTWTRGRRDVPARYGDRLD
;
A
#
# COMPACT_ATOMS: atom_id res chain seq x y z
N MET A 1 66.26 -9.49 -4.99
CA MET A 1 65.25 -9.49 -6.07
C MET A 1 63.93 -10.00 -5.51
N ALA A 2 62.82 -9.37 -5.92
CA ALA A 2 61.40 -9.71 -5.63
C ALA A 2 60.78 -9.20 -4.31
N ALA A 3 60.41 -7.91 -4.24
CA ALA A 3 59.42 -7.41 -3.27
C ALA A 3 58.79 -6.03 -3.62
N ALA A 4 58.61 -5.68 -4.91
CA ALA A 4 58.13 -4.33 -5.27
C ALA A 4 56.88 -4.27 -6.17
N THR A 5 56.31 -5.40 -6.60
CA THR A 5 55.30 -5.39 -7.68
C THR A 5 53.84 -5.51 -7.20
N ASN A 6 53.59 -5.76 -5.91
CA ASN A 6 52.24 -6.14 -5.45
C ASN A 6 51.38 -5.00 -4.85
N ASN A 7 51.88 -3.76 -4.81
CA ASN A 7 51.18 -2.62 -4.18
C ASN A 7 50.61 -1.57 -5.16
N SER A 8 50.87 -1.71 -6.47
CA SER A 8 50.36 -0.80 -7.50
C SER A 8 49.01 -1.24 -8.09
N ILE A 9 48.66 -2.52 -8.01
CA ILE A 9 47.45 -3.08 -8.63
C ILE A 9 46.16 -2.73 -7.85
N ARG A 10 46.24 -2.53 -6.53
CA ARG A 10 45.04 -2.24 -5.70
C ARG A 10 44.59 -0.78 -5.67
N ARG A 11 45.43 0.18 -6.06
CA ARG A 11 45.06 1.62 -6.08
C ARG A 11 44.33 2.03 -7.35
N VAL A 12 44.66 1.41 -8.48
CA VAL A 12 44.06 1.73 -9.80
C VAL A 12 42.59 1.31 -9.86
N ASP A 13 42.20 0.24 -9.15
CA ASP A 13 40.82 -0.24 -9.15
C ASP A 13 39.86 0.64 -8.32
N VAL A 14 40.32 1.25 -7.22
CA VAL A 14 39.46 2.09 -6.38
C VAL A 14 39.13 3.42 -7.07
N GLU A 15 40.10 4.07 -7.70
CA GLU A 15 39.85 5.32 -8.43
C GLU A 15 38.96 5.10 -9.66
N ARG A 16 39.12 3.94 -10.33
CA ARG A 16 38.27 3.55 -11.46
C ARG A 16 36.84 3.26 -11.01
N VAL A 17 36.64 2.55 -9.90
CA VAL A 17 35.31 2.32 -9.31
C VAL A 17 34.66 3.63 -8.86
N VAL A 18 35.40 4.53 -8.20
CA VAL A 18 34.87 5.82 -7.76
C VAL A 18 34.51 6.71 -8.96
N ARG A 19 35.32 6.75 -10.02
CA ARG A 19 34.94 7.46 -11.26
C ARG A 19 33.73 6.82 -11.94
N GLN A 20 33.62 5.50 -11.95
CA GLN A 20 32.51 4.80 -12.58
C GLN A 20 31.20 4.99 -11.80
N VAL A 21 31.27 5.07 -10.46
CA VAL A 21 30.13 5.41 -9.60
C VAL A 21 29.75 6.89 -9.74
N LEU A 22 30.72 7.81 -9.79
CA LEU A 22 30.44 9.24 -10.00
C LEU A 22 29.93 9.54 -11.42
N ALA A 23 30.37 8.78 -12.43
CA ALA A 23 29.83 8.86 -13.79
C ALA A 23 28.43 8.23 -13.87
N GLY A 24 28.19 7.12 -13.17
CA GLY A 24 26.87 6.50 -13.03
C GLY A 24 25.85 7.40 -12.32
N MET A 25 26.30 8.22 -11.37
CA MET A 25 25.45 9.21 -10.68
C MET A 25 25.19 10.48 -11.50
N ARG A 26 25.95 10.74 -12.57
CA ARG A 26 25.72 11.86 -13.50
C ARG A 26 24.81 11.50 -14.69
N SER A 27 24.53 10.23 -14.93
CA SER A 27 23.74 9.76 -16.07
C SER A 27 22.36 9.23 -15.66
N GLY A 28 21.62 10.05 -14.90
CA GLY A 28 20.21 9.85 -14.57
C GLY A 28 19.35 11.08 -14.90
N ALA A 29 19.81 11.93 -15.83
CA ALA A 29 19.10 13.11 -16.29
C ALA A 29 18.84 13.01 -17.80
N ALA A 30 17.76 12.30 -18.16
CA ALA A 30 16.94 12.57 -19.33
C ALA A 30 15.77 11.56 -19.37
N SER A 31 14.65 11.93 -18.76
CA SER A 31 13.35 11.47 -19.25
C SER A 31 12.36 12.61 -19.10
N ALA A 32 11.67 12.87 -20.21
CA ALA A 32 10.92 14.06 -20.51
C ALA A 32 9.82 14.39 -19.49
N ALA A 33 9.62 15.70 -19.30
CA ALA A 33 8.53 16.27 -18.53
C ALA A 33 7.17 15.92 -19.16
N PRO A 34 6.15 15.65 -18.33
CA PRO A 34 4.83 16.23 -18.52
C PRO A 34 4.78 17.53 -17.73
N ALA A 35 4.40 18.62 -18.39
CA ALA A 35 4.02 19.85 -17.73
C ALA A 35 2.82 19.56 -16.81
N ALA A 36 2.97 19.80 -15.51
CA ALA A 36 1.86 19.85 -14.57
C ALA A 36 1.86 21.22 -13.91
N SER A 37 0.81 21.97 -14.22
CA SER A 37 0.54 23.31 -13.73
C SER A 37 0.43 23.33 -12.20
N GLY A 38 1.22 24.20 -11.58
CA GLY A 38 0.89 24.93 -10.35
C GLY A 38 0.94 24.17 -9.01
N SER A 39 1.98 24.43 -8.22
CA SER A 39 2.06 24.34 -6.75
C SER A 39 2.62 23.06 -6.06
N GLU A 40 3.36 22.20 -6.77
CA GLU A 40 4.03 21.03 -6.17
C GLU A 40 5.57 21.14 -6.20
N LEU A 41 6.25 21.00 -5.05
CA LEU A 41 7.71 20.95 -4.93
C LEU A 41 8.17 19.53 -4.59
N ARG A 42 8.83 18.86 -5.53
CA ARG A 42 9.39 17.51 -5.35
C ARG A 42 10.82 17.58 -4.81
N LEU A 43 11.06 16.94 -3.67
CA LEU A 43 12.37 16.81 -3.04
C LEU A 43 12.80 15.34 -3.04
N THR A 44 13.79 15.02 -3.87
CA THR A 44 14.31 13.66 -4.08
C THR A 44 15.44 13.29 -3.12
N LYS A 45 15.81 14.19 -2.20
CA LYS A 45 16.91 13.98 -1.24
C LYS A 45 16.48 13.13 -0.05
N LYS A 46 17.41 12.30 0.45
CA LYS A 46 17.19 11.42 1.62
C LYS A 46 17.16 12.17 2.97
N VAL A 47 17.87 13.29 3.05
CA VAL A 47 17.78 14.23 4.18
C VAL A 47 17.35 15.56 3.59
N VAL A 48 16.22 16.08 4.07
CA VAL A 48 15.69 17.37 3.63
C VAL A 48 15.97 18.39 4.73
N SER A 49 16.84 19.35 4.42
CA SER A 49 17.27 20.41 5.33
C SER A 49 16.55 21.73 5.04
N LEU A 50 16.68 22.72 5.95
CA LEU A 50 16.09 24.04 5.78
C LEU A 50 16.54 24.70 4.46
N ALA A 51 17.83 24.60 4.13
CA ALA A 51 18.39 25.17 2.90
C ALA A 51 17.82 24.56 1.61
N ASP A 52 17.20 23.37 1.67
CA ASP A 52 16.58 22.73 0.50
C ASP A 52 15.17 23.25 0.21
N VAL A 53 14.58 23.91 1.20
CA VAL A 53 13.18 24.35 1.27
C VAL A 53 13.10 25.89 1.23
N GLU A 54 14.05 26.56 1.86
CA GLU A 54 14.16 28.01 1.95
C GLU A 54 14.28 28.66 0.55
N GLY A 55 13.46 29.70 0.30
CA GLY A 55 13.40 30.38 -1.00
C GLY A 55 12.63 29.66 -2.11
N ARG A 56 12.18 28.41 -1.93
CA ARG A 56 11.44 27.62 -2.93
C ARG A 56 9.97 27.34 -2.56
N LEU A 57 9.50 27.95 -1.48
CA LEU A 57 8.15 27.78 -0.93
C LEU A 57 7.15 28.88 -1.33
N HIS A 58 7.57 29.86 -2.12
CA HIS A 58 6.62 30.84 -2.66
C HIS A 58 5.77 30.14 -3.74
N ASP A 59 4.46 30.12 -3.55
CA ASP A 59 3.45 29.50 -4.44
C ASP A 59 3.38 27.95 -4.45
N VAL A 60 3.95 27.27 -3.44
CA VAL A 60 3.89 25.81 -3.31
C VAL A 60 2.89 25.41 -2.23
N THR A 61 1.86 24.65 -2.59
CA THR A 61 0.86 24.13 -1.64
C THR A 61 1.19 22.72 -1.15
N GLN A 62 2.04 22.00 -1.89
CA GLN A 62 2.39 20.62 -1.58
C GLN A 62 3.88 20.32 -1.79
N VAL A 63 4.52 19.72 -0.79
CA VAL A 63 5.91 19.24 -0.87
C VAL A 63 5.91 17.72 -0.87
N VAL A 64 6.47 17.14 -1.93
CA VAL A 64 6.53 15.70 -2.13
C VAL A 64 7.94 15.20 -1.85
N VAL A 65 8.10 14.42 -0.77
CA VAL A 65 9.40 13.91 -0.28
C VAL A 65 9.60 12.43 -0.60
N ALA A 66 10.79 12.02 -1.03
CA ALA A 66 11.07 10.62 -1.32
C ALA A 66 10.72 9.67 -0.16
N GLY A 67 10.23 8.46 -0.45
CA GLY A 67 9.98 7.43 0.55
C GLY A 67 11.24 7.13 1.40
N GLY A 68 11.14 7.31 2.72
CA GLY A 68 12.27 7.17 3.64
C GLY A 68 13.12 8.43 3.83
N ALA A 69 12.69 9.58 3.31
CA ALA A 69 13.34 10.86 3.59
C ALA A 69 13.12 11.29 5.06
N VAL A 70 14.20 11.68 5.73
CA VAL A 70 14.16 12.27 7.07
C VAL A 70 14.11 13.78 6.93
N LEU A 71 12.99 14.38 7.35
CA LEU A 71 12.90 15.83 7.49
C LEU A 71 13.57 16.25 8.79
N THR A 72 14.42 17.27 8.72
CA THR A 72 14.94 17.90 9.93
C THR A 72 13.84 18.68 10.66
N PRO A 73 13.93 18.86 11.99
CA PRO A 73 12.97 19.66 12.75
C PRO A 73 12.78 21.08 12.18
N ALA A 74 13.88 21.75 11.80
CA ALA A 74 13.83 23.09 11.21
C ALA A 74 13.08 23.14 9.87
N ALA A 75 13.26 22.13 8.99
CA ALA A 75 12.52 22.06 7.73
C ALA A 75 11.01 21.82 7.96
N ARG A 76 10.66 21.03 8.98
CA ARG A 76 9.26 20.80 9.37
C ARG A 76 8.60 22.07 9.92
N ASP A 77 9.32 22.87 10.69
CA ASP A 77 8.81 24.13 11.24
C ASP A 77 8.61 25.19 10.16
N GLU A 78 9.49 25.24 9.16
CA GLU A 78 9.36 26.13 8.00
C GLU A 78 8.11 25.78 7.16
N LEU A 79 7.89 24.49 6.86
CA LEU A 79 6.72 24.04 6.09
C LEU A 79 5.38 24.35 6.77
N LYS A 80 5.36 24.32 8.12
CA LYS A 80 4.18 24.72 8.90
C LYS A 80 3.88 26.21 8.79
N LYS A 81 4.90 27.08 8.77
CA LYS A 81 4.71 28.53 8.62
C LYS A 81 4.03 28.90 7.30
N TYR A 82 4.28 28.12 6.25
CA TYR A 82 3.75 28.36 4.89
C TYR A 82 2.52 27.49 4.55
N ALA A 83 1.92 26.78 5.52
CA ALA A 83 0.74 25.92 5.34
C ALA A 83 0.89 24.86 4.22
N VAL A 84 2.10 24.35 4.02
CA VAL A 84 2.41 23.42 2.91
C VAL A 84 2.20 21.98 3.33
N THR A 85 1.43 21.23 2.54
CA THR A 85 1.10 19.83 2.84
C THR A 85 2.24 18.90 2.43
N ILE A 86 2.65 17.99 3.31
CA ILE A 86 3.72 17.02 3.03
C ILE A 86 3.10 15.73 2.49
N ALA A 87 3.50 15.32 1.29
CA ALA A 87 3.17 14.01 0.73
C ALA A 87 4.45 13.20 0.49
N SER A 88 4.39 11.88 0.66
CA SER A 88 5.54 11.02 0.37
C SER A 88 5.48 10.55 -1.09
N ALA A 89 6.56 10.79 -1.84
CA ALA A 89 6.86 10.20 -3.13
C ALA A 89 7.23 8.73 -2.93
N VAL A 90 6.22 7.92 -2.60
CA VAL A 90 6.26 6.51 -2.98
C VAL A 90 5.91 6.49 -4.47
N PRO A 91 6.73 5.88 -5.33
CA PRO A 91 6.33 5.64 -6.70
C PRO A 91 5.21 4.60 -6.66
N VAL A 92 3.97 5.07 -6.47
CA VAL A 92 2.78 4.30 -6.77
C VAL A 92 2.75 4.27 -8.28
N VAL A 93 3.34 3.22 -8.85
CA VAL A 93 3.02 2.83 -10.23
C VAL A 93 1.52 2.57 -10.19
N ALA A 94 0.75 3.54 -10.66
CA ALA A 94 -0.70 3.51 -10.73
C ALA A 94 -1.11 2.36 -11.65
N SER A 95 -1.24 1.16 -11.08
CA SER A 95 -1.98 0.07 -11.68
C SER A 95 -3.40 0.22 -11.18
N ASP A 96 -4.16 1.07 -11.85
CA ASP A 96 -5.58 1.37 -11.60
C ASP A 96 -6.52 0.19 -11.95
N SER A 97 -5.99 -1.03 -11.93
CA SER A 97 -6.78 -2.26 -12.01
C SER A 97 -7.31 -2.54 -10.61
N SER A 98 -8.40 -1.87 -10.26
CA SER A 98 -9.19 -2.26 -9.08
C SER A 98 -9.81 -3.61 -9.40
N ALA A 99 -9.29 -4.68 -8.78
CA ALA A 99 -9.92 -5.99 -8.85
C ALA A 99 -11.40 -5.88 -8.42
N PRO A 100 -12.32 -6.63 -9.06
CA PRO A 100 -13.73 -6.57 -8.72
C PRO A 100 -13.92 -6.99 -7.26
N LEU A 101 -14.85 -6.34 -6.55
CA LEU A 101 -15.11 -6.64 -5.14
C LEU A 101 -16.32 -7.57 -5.02
N CYS A 102 -16.22 -8.69 -4.31
CA CYS A 102 -17.40 -9.44 -3.87
C CYS A 102 -17.61 -9.25 -2.37
N ALA A 103 -18.85 -8.95 -1.98
CA ALA A 103 -19.21 -8.66 -0.60
C ALA A 103 -20.35 -9.54 -0.09
N CYS A 104 -20.35 -9.85 1.19
CA CYS A 104 -21.44 -10.54 1.87
C CYS A 104 -21.61 -10.03 3.31
N VAL A 105 -22.85 -10.00 3.79
CA VAL A 105 -23.21 -9.76 5.19
C VAL A 105 -23.98 -10.98 5.66
N VAL A 106 -23.49 -11.66 6.70
CA VAL A 106 -24.10 -12.90 7.21
C VAL A 106 -23.84 -13.05 8.70
N GLU A 107 -24.78 -13.65 9.43
CA GLU A 107 -24.62 -14.00 10.86
C GLU A 107 -24.06 -12.81 11.67
N THR A 108 -24.70 -11.65 11.54
CA THR A 108 -24.38 -10.43 12.28
C THR A 108 -25.58 -9.96 13.09
N THR A 109 -25.31 -9.34 14.23
CA THR A 109 -26.33 -8.69 15.08
C THR A 109 -26.69 -7.29 14.59
N CYS A 110 -25.92 -6.71 13.66
CA CYS A 110 -26.21 -5.43 13.03
C CYS A 110 -27.24 -5.56 11.91
N ASP A 111 -28.01 -4.49 11.66
CA ASP A 111 -28.82 -4.41 10.45
C ASP A 111 -27.91 -4.45 9.20
N ALA A 112 -28.25 -5.32 8.24
CA ALA A 112 -27.51 -5.49 7.02
C ALA A 112 -27.63 -4.26 6.10
N ARG A 113 -28.78 -3.57 6.05
CA ARG A 113 -29.01 -2.50 5.06
C ARG A 113 -28.01 -1.34 5.14
N PRO A 114 -27.70 -0.78 6.32
CA PRO A 114 -26.70 0.28 6.43
C PRO A 114 -25.29 -0.20 6.08
N LEU A 115 -24.95 -1.44 6.42
CA LEU A 115 -23.67 -2.05 6.09
C LEU A 115 -23.53 -2.23 4.58
N GLU A 116 -24.57 -2.74 3.93
CA GLU A 116 -24.63 -2.90 2.48
C GLU A 116 -24.50 -1.56 1.76
N ALA A 117 -25.14 -0.51 2.26
CA ALA A 117 -25.01 0.83 1.69
C ALA A 117 -23.57 1.36 1.77
N VAL A 118 -22.90 1.17 2.92
CA VAL A 118 -21.50 1.57 3.10
C VAL A 118 -20.59 0.80 2.16
N VAL A 119 -20.72 -0.52 2.09
CA VAL A 119 -19.90 -1.37 1.23
C VAL A 119 -20.15 -1.04 -0.25
N SER A 120 -21.41 -0.90 -0.65
CA SER A 120 -21.78 -0.55 -2.03
C SER A 120 -21.24 0.82 -2.45
N SER A 121 -21.11 1.78 -1.51
CA SER A 121 -20.53 3.10 -1.83
C SER A 121 -19.04 3.06 -2.15
N GLU A 122 -18.34 2.01 -1.72
CA GLU A 122 -16.91 1.82 -1.97
C GLU A 122 -16.66 0.75 -3.06
N MET A 123 -17.71 0.08 -3.53
CA MET A 123 -17.69 -0.86 -4.67
C MET A 123 -17.90 -0.10 -5.98
N LYS A 124 -16.91 -0.13 -6.89
CA LYS A 124 -17.08 0.38 -8.27
C LYS A 124 -17.71 -0.69 -9.17
N ASP A 125 -17.08 -1.86 -9.24
CA ASP A 125 -17.51 -3.04 -9.99
C ASP A 125 -17.53 -4.25 -9.06
N GLY A 126 -18.67 -4.49 -8.41
CA GLY A 126 -18.72 -5.53 -7.40
C GLY A 126 -20.03 -6.30 -7.32
N HIS A 127 -19.96 -7.45 -6.67
CA HIS A 127 -21.03 -8.43 -6.59
C HIS A 127 -21.42 -8.73 -5.14
N TRP A 128 -22.71 -8.60 -4.83
CA TRP A 128 -23.26 -9.06 -3.56
C TRP A 128 -23.53 -10.55 -3.58
N VAL A 129 -22.86 -11.30 -2.72
CA VAL A 129 -23.20 -12.69 -2.43
C VAL A 129 -24.34 -12.70 -1.42
N ARG A 130 -25.42 -13.42 -1.75
CA ARG A 130 -26.61 -13.56 -0.92
C ARG A 130 -26.70 -14.99 -0.44
N ASP A 131 -26.42 -15.21 0.83
CA ASP A 131 -26.60 -16.47 1.53
C ASP A 131 -27.02 -16.18 2.97
N SER A 132 -27.77 -17.10 3.59
CA SER A 132 -28.25 -16.97 4.96
C SER A 132 -27.34 -17.64 5.99
N SER A 133 -26.34 -18.40 5.54
CA SER A 133 -25.43 -19.17 6.36
C SER A 133 -23.97 -18.81 6.09
N LEU A 134 -23.14 -18.82 7.13
CA LEU A 134 -21.71 -18.55 6.97
C LEU A 134 -21.00 -19.54 6.02
N PRO A 135 -21.22 -20.87 6.09
CA PRO A 135 -20.56 -21.81 5.18
C PRO A 135 -20.94 -21.61 3.71
N GLY A 136 -22.22 -21.39 3.41
CA GLY A 136 -22.70 -21.13 2.05
C GLY A 136 -22.21 -19.80 1.49
N ALA A 137 -22.24 -18.74 2.32
CA ALA A 137 -21.68 -17.44 1.99
C ALA A 137 -20.19 -17.55 1.61
N LEU A 138 -19.41 -18.26 2.43
CA LEU A 138 -17.98 -18.46 2.18
C LEU A 138 -17.71 -19.27 0.92
N GLU A 139 -18.48 -20.32 0.65
CA GLU A 139 -18.32 -21.11 -0.57
C GLU A 139 -18.52 -20.25 -1.83
N ALA A 140 -19.62 -19.51 -1.90
CA ALA A 140 -19.92 -18.62 -3.02
C ALA A 140 -18.91 -17.47 -3.15
N MET A 141 -18.44 -16.90 -2.03
CA MET A 141 -17.40 -15.87 -2.04
C MET A 141 -16.05 -16.42 -2.49
N CYS A 142 -15.61 -17.56 -1.96
CA CYS A 142 -14.30 -18.14 -2.27
C CYS A 142 -14.16 -18.48 -3.75
N SER A 143 -15.23 -18.93 -4.42
CA SER A 143 -15.21 -19.12 -5.87
C SER A 143 -14.84 -17.82 -6.60
N ARG A 144 -15.50 -16.71 -6.28
CA ARG A 144 -15.25 -15.42 -6.92
C ARG A 144 -13.88 -14.84 -6.60
N VAL A 145 -13.41 -15.03 -5.37
CA VAL A 145 -12.07 -14.59 -4.95
C VAL A 145 -11.00 -15.41 -5.67
N GLY A 146 -11.21 -16.71 -5.85
CA GLY A 146 -10.36 -17.59 -6.66
C GLY A 146 -10.25 -17.14 -8.12
N ASP A 147 -11.31 -16.56 -8.68
CA ASP A 147 -11.35 -16.00 -10.04
C ASP A 147 -10.70 -14.59 -10.15
N GLY A 148 -10.07 -14.10 -9.07
CA GLY A 148 -9.36 -12.81 -9.06
C GLY A 148 -10.13 -11.63 -8.47
N SER A 149 -11.30 -11.86 -7.86
CA SER A 149 -12.01 -10.82 -7.09
C SER A 149 -11.38 -10.61 -5.72
N LEU A 150 -11.56 -9.43 -5.13
CA LEU A 150 -11.34 -9.20 -3.71
C LEU A 150 -12.60 -9.53 -2.91
N GLY A 151 -12.46 -10.19 -1.77
CA GLY A 151 -13.58 -10.53 -0.91
C GLY A 151 -13.70 -9.63 0.32
N VAL A 152 -14.93 -9.27 0.71
CA VAL A 152 -15.25 -8.68 2.01
C VAL A 152 -16.44 -9.39 2.64
N LEU A 153 -16.24 -9.98 3.81
CA LEU A 153 -17.27 -10.64 4.60
C LEU A 153 -17.50 -9.86 5.88
N LEU A 154 -18.75 -9.46 6.11
CA LEU A 154 -19.20 -8.84 7.35
C LEU A 154 -19.97 -9.87 8.17
N THR A 155 -19.44 -10.25 9.32
CA THR A 155 -20.03 -11.29 10.17
C THR A 155 -19.60 -11.13 11.62
N GLY A 156 -20.47 -11.49 12.57
CA GLY A 156 -20.09 -11.61 13.98
C GLY A 156 -19.20 -12.83 14.25
N GLU A 157 -19.29 -13.87 13.43
CA GLU A 157 -18.59 -15.15 13.58
C GLU A 157 -17.19 -15.14 12.94
N THR A 158 -16.40 -14.10 13.25
CA THR A 158 -15.12 -13.84 12.56
C THR A 158 -14.09 -14.96 12.70
N ALA A 159 -14.00 -15.61 13.86
CA ALA A 159 -13.05 -16.69 14.12
C ALA A 159 -13.39 -17.95 13.30
N ALA A 160 -14.67 -18.32 13.24
CA ALA A 160 -15.14 -19.43 12.42
C ALA A 160 -14.91 -19.12 10.93
N ALA A 161 -15.24 -17.90 10.51
CA ALA A 161 -15.07 -17.45 9.13
C ALA A 161 -13.61 -17.52 8.68
N LEU A 162 -12.66 -17.06 9.51
CA LEU A 162 -11.22 -17.16 9.22
C LEU A 162 -10.76 -18.60 9.06
N CYS A 163 -11.17 -19.48 9.98
CA CYS A 163 -10.81 -20.90 9.94
C CYS A 163 -11.35 -21.59 8.69
N LEU A 164 -12.60 -21.32 8.31
CA LEU A 164 -13.24 -21.93 7.16
C LEU A 164 -12.67 -21.40 5.84
N ALA A 165 -12.45 -20.09 5.75
CA ALA A 165 -11.92 -19.45 4.56
C ALA A 165 -10.49 -19.90 4.24
N ASN A 166 -9.59 -19.88 5.23
CA ASN A 166 -8.17 -20.24 5.03
C ASN A 166 -7.94 -21.75 4.78
N ARG A 167 -8.98 -22.59 4.88
CA ARG A 167 -8.91 -23.99 4.43
C ARG A 167 -9.09 -24.15 2.92
N ARG A 168 -9.51 -23.09 2.23
CA ARG A 168 -9.70 -23.08 0.78
C ARG A 168 -8.40 -22.70 0.10
N ARG A 169 -8.05 -23.46 -0.94
CA ARG A 169 -6.89 -23.17 -1.77
C ARG A 169 -7.06 -21.80 -2.44
N GLY A 170 -5.97 -21.03 -2.54
CA GLY A 170 -5.97 -19.69 -3.12
C GLY A 170 -6.63 -18.61 -2.26
N ILE A 171 -7.17 -18.95 -1.08
CA ILE A 171 -7.81 -17.99 -0.18
C ILE A 171 -6.88 -17.64 0.96
N ARG A 172 -6.68 -16.34 1.13
CA ARG A 172 -5.83 -15.74 2.17
C ARG A 172 -6.68 -14.73 2.91
N ALA A 173 -7.45 -15.24 3.86
CA ALA A 173 -8.38 -14.49 4.65
C ALA A 173 -7.68 -13.83 5.85
N ALA A 174 -8.00 -12.56 6.09
CA ALA A 174 -7.47 -11.79 7.20
C ALA A 174 -8.59 -11.05 7.95
N LEU A 175 -8.37 -10.82 9.25
CA LEU A 175 -9.25 -10.00 10.06
C LEU A 175 -8.98 -8.51 9.82
N GLY A 176 -10.01 -7.75 9.49
CA GLY A 176 -9.97 -6.30 9.33
C GLY A 176 -10.49 -5.58 10.55
N SER A 177 -9.66 -5.43 11.59
CA SER A 177 -10.02 -4.67 12.80
C SER A 177 -9.51 -3.23 12.77
N SER A 178 -8.50 -2.94 11.95
CA SER A 178 -7.88 -1.62 11.78
C SER A 178 -7.18 -1.48 10.44
N VAL A 179 -6.94 -0.25 9.99
CA VAL A 179 -6.16 0.04 8.76
C VAL A 179 -4.78 -0.62 8.81
N ALA A 180 -4.07 -0.50 9.94
CA ALA A 180 -2.75 -1.09 10.12
C ALA A 180 -2.77 -2.63 10.01
N SER A 181 -3.81 -3.29 10.55
CA SER A 181 -3.96 -4.75 10.42
C SER A 181 -4.19 -5.18 8.97
N ILE A 182 -4.95 -4.39 8.21
CA ILE A 182 -5.22 -4.65 6.80
C ILE A 182 -3.95 -4.49 5.97
N GLU A 183 -3.24 -3.38 6.13
CA GLU A 183 -1.98 -3.14 5.42
C GLU A 183 -0.95 -4.23 5.73
N THR A 184 -0.85 -4.62 7.00
CA THR A 184 0.03 -5.72 7.42
C THR A 184 -0.37 -7.03 6.76
N ALA A 185 -1.65 -7.38 6.72
CA ALA A 185 -2.13 -8.59 6.08
C ALA A 185 -1.89 -8.60 4.56
N ILE A 186 -2.15 -7.47 3.89
CA ILE A 186 -1.86 -7.31 2.46
C ILE A 186 -0.37 -7.51 2.20
N ALA A 187 0.50 -6.82 2.94
CA ALA A 187 1.95 -6.91 2.73
C ALA A 187 2.55 -8.26 3.16
N SER A 188 1.97 -8.92 4.16
CA SER A 188 2.57 -10.12 4.77
C SER A 188 2.14 -11.41 4.11
N ILE A 189 0.91 -11.50 3.63
CA ILE A 189 0.38 -12.71 3.01
C ILE A 189 -0.22 -12.45 1.64
N GLY A 190 -0.34 -11.21 1.16
CA GLY A 190 -1.10 -10.93 -0.04
C GLY A 190 -2.56 -11.34 0.15
N ALA A 191 -3.15 -10.95 1.29
CA ALA A 191 -4.53 -11.30 1.64
C ALA A 191 -5.47 -11.01 0.46
N ASN A 192 -6.57 -11.74 0.31
CA ASN A 192 -7.54 -11.51 -0.78
C ASN A 192 -9.00 -11.64 -0.33
N LEU A 193 -9.23 -12.05 0.92
CA LEU A 193 -10.53 -12.02 1.58
C LEU A 193 -10.40 -11.29 2.93
N LEU A 194 -11.23 -10.28 3.15
CA LEU A 194 -11.27 -9.53 4.40
C LEU A 194 -12.50 -9.94 5.21
N ILE A 195 -12.31 -10.23 6.48
CA ILE A 195 -13.39 -10.54 7.41
C ILE A 195 -13.46 -9.40 8.44
N ILE A 196 -14.65 -8.83 8.64
CA ILE A 196 -14.87 -7.70 9.54
C ILE A 196 -16.05 -8.05 10.45
N ASP A 197 -15.89 -7.82 11.75
CA ASP A 197 -17.02 -7.73 12.67
C ASP A 197 -17.58 -6.31 12.64
N PRO A 198 -18.82 -6.10 12.16
CA PRO A 198 -19.42 -4.78 12.10
C PRO A 198 -19.88 -4.25 13.47
N ALA A 199 -20.06 -5.08 14.49
CA ALA A 199 -20.68 -4.68 15.76
C ALA A 199 -19.86 -3.62 16.53
N GLY A 200 -18.54 -3.57 16.32
CA GLY A 200 -17.64 -2.58 16.91
C GLY A 200 -17.28 -1.41 16.00
N GLN A 201 -17.83 -1.34 14.79
CA GLN A 201 -17.36 -0.42 13.75
C GLN A 201 -18.39 0.65 13.45
N SER A 202 -17.95 1.92 13.42
CA SER A 202 -18.79 2.98 12.86
C SER A 202 -18.76 2.92 11.33
N ALA A 203 -19.79 3.45 10.67
CA ALA A 203 -19.83 3.54 9.20
C ALA A 203 -18.62 4.30 8.62
N PHE A 204 -18.08 5.29 9.35
CA PHE A 204 -16.87 6.01 8.96
C PHE A 204 -15.64 5.09 8.98
N VAL A 205 -15.45 4.34 10.06
CA VAL A 205 -14.32 3.40 10.17
C VAL A 205 -14.46 2.30 9.13
N LEU A 206 -15.65 1.74 8.93
CA LEU A 206 -15.90 0.73 7.91
C LEU A 206 -15.52 1.24 6.51
N ARG A 207 -15.89 2.46 6.13
CA ARG A 207 -15.43 3.08 4.86
C ARG A 207 -13.91 3.18 4.79
N GLN A 208 -13.26 3.58 5.88
CA GLN A 208 -11.81 3.69 5.91
C GLN A 208 -11.14 2.32 5.71
N LEU A 209 -11.63 1.26 6.37
CA LEU A 209 -11.16 -0.11 6.19
C LEU A 209 -11.34 -0.58 4.74
N LEU A 210 -12.50 -0.33 4.15
CA LEU A 210 -12.82 -0.72 2.77
C LEU A 210 -11.94 0.02 1.75
N ARG A 211 -11.67 1.31 1.94
CA ARG A 211 -10.77 2.08 1.07
C ARG A 211 -9.33 1.60 1.14
N THR A 212 -8.86 1.24 2.33
CA THR A 212 -7.54 0.62 2.48
C THR A 212 -7.53 -0.74 1.79
N TRP A 213 -8.59 -1.53 1.95
CA TRP A 213 -8.71 -2.85 1.34
C TRP A 213 -8.74 -2.79 -0.19
N THR A 214 -9.52 -1.92 -0.81
CA THR A 214 -9.59 -1.85 -2.28
C THR A 214 -8.31 -1.31 -2.92
N ARG A 215 -7.32 -0.89 -2.12
CA ARG A 215 -6.03 -0.40 -2.58
C ARG A 215 -4.93 -1.44 -2.39
N GLY A 216 -3.92 -1.36 -3.26
CA GLY A 216 -2.69 -2.13 -3.14
C GLY A 216 -2.70 -3.44 -3.90
N ARG A 217 -1.51 -3.88 -4.30
CA ARG A 217 -1.29 -5.17 -4.96
C ARG A 217 -1.38 -6.30 -3.94
N ARG A 218 -1.93 -7.44 -4.36
CA ARG A 218 -2.07 -8.64 -3.53
C ARG A 218 -1.03 -9.69 -3.89
N ASP A 219 0.22 -9.25 -4.05
CA ASP A 219 1.32 -10.13 -4.40
C ASP A 219 1.66 -11.00 -3.19
N VAL A 220 1.72 -12.32 -3.39
CA VAL A 220 2.17 -13.25 -2.35
C VAL A 220 3.68 -13.03 -2.16
N PRO A 221 4.15 -12.76 -0.93
CA PRO A 221 5.57 -12.56 -0.73
C PRO A 221 6.38 -13.80 -1.09
N ALA A 222 7.44 -13.62 -1.89
CA ALA A 222 8.26 -14.71 -2.44
C ALA A 222 8.77 -15.71 -1.38
N ARG A 223 8.93 -15.28 -0.12
CA ARG A 223 9.34 -16.13 1.01
C ARG A 223 8.37 -17.28 1.31
N TYR A 224 7.11 -17.18 0.89
CA TYR A 224 6.12 -18.25 1.06
C TYR A 224 5.95 -19.13 -0.18
N GLY A 225 6.37 -18.65 -1.35
CA GLY A 225 6.13 -19.34 -2.63
C GLY A 225 4.67 -19.77 -2.78
N ASP A 226 4.46 -20.96 -3.33
CA ASP A 226 3.12 -21.52 -3.59
C ASP A 226 2.41 -22.05 -2.32
N ARG A 227 3.01 -21.91 -1.13
CA ARG A 227 2.42 -22.45 0.12
C ARG A 227 1.17 -21.70 0.59
N LEU A 228 0.96 -20.49 0.08
CA LEU A 228 -0.21 -19.67 0.36
C LEU A 228 -1.15 -19.53 -0.86
N ASP A 229 -0.90 -20.29 -1.93
CA ASP A 229 -1.71 -20.33 -3.16
C ASP A 229 -2.58 -21.59 -3.28
#